data_AF-A0A5M6IXH7-F1
#
_entry.id   AF-A0A5M6IXH7-F1
#
_cell.length_a   1.000
_cell.length_b   1.000
_cell.length_c   1.000
_cell.angle_alpha   90.00
_cell.angle_beta   90.00
_cell.angle_gamma   90.00
#
_symmetry.space_group_name_H-M   'P 1'
#
loop_
_entity.id
_entity.type
_entity.pdbx_description
1 polymer ?
#
loop_
_entity_poly.entity_id
_entity_poly.type
_entity_poly.pdbx_seq_one_letter_code
_entity_poly.pdbx_strand_id
1 'polypeptide(L)'
;MFTSNVLDRLVDAMDFCPFAAAAGRCGDHGGRLWKAKGEPLYTPEERKRRDESAWTIVQGVLAPVQFLVFLVSLGLVLYWLATGNGLYAATVSIVVKTLVLYTIMITGAIWEKKVFGRYLLAPAFFWEDVFSFLVLALHTAYLVALFTGAPPKQQILIALAAYATYVVNATQFILKLRAARREGAATAAEGVVLEAAK
;
A
#
# COMPACT_ATOMS: atom_id res chain seq x y z
N MET A 1 -2.95 -20.07 21.16
CA MET A 1 -3.08 -18.74 21.80
C MET A 1 -1.74 -17.99 21.74
N PHE A 2 -1.08 -17.91 20.56
CA PHE A 2 0.32 -17.44 20.45
C PHE A 2 0.66 -16.67 19.16
N THR A 3 -0.32 -16.16 18.39
CA THR A 3 -0.05 -15.59 17.05
C THR A 3 -0.54 -14.16 16.82
N SER A 4 -1.29 -13.53 17.74
CA SER A 4 -1.66 -12.11 17.60
C SER A 4 -0.52 -11.18 18.00
N ASN A 5 0.15 -11.43 19.13
CA ASN A 5 1.11 -10.48 19.70
C ASN A 5 2.38 -10.27 18.86
N VAL A 6 2.82 -11.26 18.09
CA VAL A 6 4.00 -11.13 17.21
C VAL A 6 3.63 -10.44 15.90
N LEU A 7 2.46 -10.77 15.34
CA LEU A 7 1.94 -10.08 14.18
C LEU A 7 1.68 -8.62 14.53
N ASP A 8 0.94 -8.34 15.61
CA ASP A 8 0.64 -6.97 16.05
C ASP A 8 1.92 -6.17 16.35
N ARG A 9 2.97 -6.81 16.89
CA ARG A 9 4.30 -6.16 17.05
C ARG A 9 5.02 -5.93 15.73
N LEU A 10 4.91 -6.84 14.76
CA LEU A 10 5.47 -6.65 13.42
C LEU A 10 4.68 -5.60 12.63
N VAL A 11 3.37 -5.51 12.85
CA VAL A 11 2.49 -4.47 12.31
C VAL A 11 2.81 -3.13 12.96
N ASP A 12 2.88 -3.04 14.28
CA ASP A 12 3.33 -1.82 14.99
C ASP A 12 4.77 -1.45 14.59
N ALA A 13 5.61 -2.45 14.25
CA ALA A 13 6.96 -2.27 13.72
C ALA A 13 7.02 -2.01 12.20
N MET A 14 5.91 -2.09 11.48
CA MET A 14 5.78 -1.65 10.08
C MET A 14 4.97 -0.35 9.99
N ASP A 15 4.17 -0.04 11.01
CA ASP A 15 3.52 1.24 11.34
C ASP A 15 4.49 2.21 12.05
N PHE A 16 5.79 1.91 12.07
CA PHE A 16 6.79 2.85 12.56
C PHE A 16 6.70 4.16 11.76
N CYS A 17 6.06 5.15 12.37
CA CYS A 17 6.52 6.53 12.31
C CYS A 17 7.84 6.60 13.12
N PRO A 18 9.02 6.56 12.47
CA PRO A 18 10.31 6.43 13.16
C PRO A 18 10.75 7.74 13.82
N PHE A 19 10.01 8.84 13.61
CA PHE A 19 10.50 10.19 13.95
C PHE A 19 9.93 10.78 15.25
N ALA A 20 8.93 10.16 15.89
CA ALA A 20 8.45 10.66 17.18
C ALA A 20 9.37 10.29 18.36
N ALA A 21 10.12 9.20 18.24
CA ALA A 21 11.08 8.78 19.27
C ALA A 21 12.45 9.47 19.14
N ALA A 22 12.81 9.96 17.94
CA ALA A 22 14.12 10.56 17.67
C ALA A 22 14.17 12.09 17.91
N ALA A 23 13.02 12.77 17.95
CA ALA A 23 12.92 14.21 18.16
C ALA A 23 12.47 14.51 19.59
N GLY A 24 13.32 14.25 20.59
CA GLY A 24 13.05 14.60 21.98
C GLY A 24 12.65 16.08 22.10
N ARG A 25 11.40 16.36 22.45
CA ARG A 25 10.93 17.68 22.88
C ARG A 25 9.80 17.54 23.90
N CYS A 26 10.15 17.73 25.17
CA CYS A 26 9.30 18.51 26.07
C CYS A 26 9.33 19.95 25.57
N GLY A 27 8.17 20.55 25.29
CA GLY A 27 8.09 21.93 24.85
C GLY A 27 6.74 22.28 24.26
N ASP A 28 5.88 22.79 25.13
CA ASP A 28 4.67 23.54 24.84
C ASP A 28 4.89 24.54 23.68
N HIS A 29 4.20 24.36 22.55
CA HIS A 29 3.84 25.40 21.58
C HIS A 29 2.81 24.86 20.57
N GLY A 30 1.74 25.62 20.34
CA GLY A 30 0.67 25.34 19.38
C GLY A 30 1.18 25.03 17.97
N GLY A 31 1.06 23.76 17.56
CA GLY A 31 1.45 23.27 16.25
C GLY A 31 0.78 21.93 16.01
N ARG A 32 -0.26 21.94 15.18
CA ARG A 32 -1.22 20.86 14.92
C ARG A 32 -0.64 19.75 14.04
N LEU A 33 0.49 19.16 14.42
CA LEU A 33 1.30 18.31 13.53
C LEU A 33 1.98 17.16 14.28
N TRP A 34 1.20 16.16 14.71
CA TRP A 34 1.62 14.77 14.93
C TRP A 34 0.48 14.02 15.66
N LYS A 35 -0.10 13.02 14.99
CA LYS A 35 -1.42 12.43 15.28
C LYS A 35 -1.28 11.20 16.21
N ALA A 36 -2.10 11.11 17.25
CA ALA A 36 -2.05 10.04 18.26
C ALA A 36 -2.75 8.74 17.81
N LYS A 37 -2.36 7.60 18.40
CA LYS A 37 -2.95 6.26 18.19
C LYS A 37 -4.46 6.32 18.54
N GLY A 38 -5.35 6.25 17.53
CA GLY A 38 -6.80 6.18 17.72
C GLY A 38 -7.66 7.20 16.96
N GLU A 39 -7.09 8.12 16.18
CA GLU A 39 -7.92 9.01 15.33
C GLU A 39 -8.41 8.29 14.06
N PRO A 40 -9.68 8.49 13.64
CA PRO A 40 -10.24 7.85 12.46
C PRO A 40 -9.49 8.20 11.16
N LEU A 41 -9.42 7.22 10.26
CA LEU A 41 -8.72 7.30 8.97
C LEU A 41 -9.20 8.45 8.06
N TYR A 42 -10.46 8.85 8.23
CA TYR A 42 -11.11 9.94 7.49
C TYR A 42 -11.90 10.83 8.44
N THR A 43 -11.89 12.14 8.24
CA THR A 43 -12.93 13.02 8.79
C THR A 43 -14.30 12.69 8.17
N PRO A 44 -15.43 13.12 8.76
CA PRO A 44 -16.76 12.93 8.16
C PRO A 44 -16.85 13.48 6.74
N GLU A 45 -16.24 14.64 6.47
CA GLU A 45 -16.23 15.29 5.17
C GLU A 45 -15.35 14.53 4.16
N GLU A 46 -14.19 14.03 4.59
CA GLU A 46 -13.33 13.18 3.77
C GLU A 46 -14.02 11.86 3.41
N ARG A 47 -14.72 11.25 4.37
CA ARG A 47 -15.51 10.03 4.16
C ARG A 47 -16.62 10.27 3.14
N LYS A 48 -17.35 11.39 3.25
CA LYS A 48 -18.37 11.78 2.27
C LYS A 48 -17.77 11.93 0.87
N ARG A 49 -16.66 12.67 0.73
CA ARG A 49 -15.97 12.84 -0.56
C ARG A 49 -15.49 11.50 -1.15
N ARG A 50 -15.01 10.58 -0.30
CA ARG A 50 -14.61 9.23 -0.71
C ARG A 50 -15.81 8.44 -1.25
N ASP A 51 -16.92 8.45 -0.52
CA ASP A 51 -18.10 7.65 -0.84
C ASP A 51 -18.80 8.15 -2.12
N GLU A 52 -18.72 9.45 -2.39
CA GLU A 52 -19.21 10.08 -3.62
C GLU A 52 -18.25 9.92 -4.83
N SER A 53 -17.00 9.48 -4.61
CA SER A 53 -15.98 9.43 -5.65
C SER A 53 -16.02 8.12 -6.43
N ALA A 54 -16.29 8.18 -7.73
CA ALA A 54 -16.18 7.03 -8.65
C ALA A 54 -14.78 6.39 -8.65
N TRP A 55 -13.74 7.15 -8.30
CA TRP A 55 -12.38 6.62 -8.20
C TRP A 55 -12.20 5.60 -7.08
N THR A 56 -13.05 5.62 -6.04
CA THR A 56 -13.05 4.59 -4.99
C THR A 56 -13.38 3.21 -5.58
N ILE A 57 -14.31 3.14 -6.54
CA ILE A 57 -14.64 1.91 -7.26
C ILE A 57 -13.47 1.50 -8.16
N VAL A 58 -12.89 2.45 -8.89
CA VAL A 58 -11.71 2.20 -9.75
C VAL A 58 -10.57 1.59 -8.94
N GLN A 59 -10.24 2.16 -7.79
CA GLN A 59 -9.21 1.61 -6.89
C GLN A 59 -9.62 0.24 -6.33
N GLY A 60 -10.89 0.07 -5.96
CA GLY A 60 -11.44 -1.21 -5.48
C GLY A 60 -11.33 -2.35 -6.49
N VAL A 61 -11.32 -2.05 -7.79
CA VAL A 61 -11.11 -3.03 -8.88
C VAL A 61 -9.63 -3.17 -9.23
N LEU A 62 -8.89 -2.04 -9.34
CA LEU A 62 -7.48 -2.05 -9.72
C LEU A 62 -6.59 -2.76 -8.70
N ALA A 63 -6.88 -2.65 -7.40
CA ALA A 63 -6.07 -3.33 -6.37
C ALA A 63 -6.11 -4.87 -6.51
N PRO A 64 -7.28 -5.54 -6.60
CA PRO A 64 -7.36 -6.97 -6.91
C PRO A 64 -6.71 -7.36 -8.23
N VAL A 65 -6.95 -6.60 -9.30
CA VAL A 65 -6.33 -6.86 -10.61
C VAL A 65 -4.81 -6.80 -10.51
N GLN A 66 -4.29 -5.80 -9.81
CA GLN A 66 -2.86 -5.64 -9.61
C GLN A 66 -2.24 -6.80 -8.80
N PHE A 67 -2.97 -7.31 -7.82
CA PHE A 67 -2.56 -8.51 -7.07
C PHE A 67 -2.53 -9.76 -7.95
N LEU A 68 -3.50 -9.95 -8.84
CA LEU A 68 -3.48 -11.07 -9.79
C LEU A 68 -2.32 -10.96 -10.79
N VAL A 69 -2.09 -9.77 -11.34
CA VAL A 69 -0.94 -9.50 -12.23
C VAL A 69 0.38 -9.76 -11.50
N PHE A 70 0.47 -9.41 -10.22
CA PHE A 70 1.61 -9.77 -9.36
C PHE A 70 1.82 -11.30 -9.30
N LEU A 71 0.79 -12.07 -8.96
CA LEU A 71 0.91 -13.53 -8.81
C LEU A 71 1.33 -14.22 -10.11
N VAL A 72 0.73 -13.82 -11.24
CA VAL A 72 1.09 -14.36 -12.55
C VAL A 72 2.55 -14.06 -12.86
N SER A 73 2.97 -12.81 -12.67
CA SER A 73 4.35 -12.41 -12.96
C SER A 73 5.36 -13.08 -12.03
N LEU A 74 5.04 -13.23 -10.74
CA LEU A 74 5.86 -13.97 -9.80
C LEU A 74 6.01 -15.44 -10.23
N GLY A 75 4.91 -16.09 -10.61
CA GLY A 75 4.94 -17.48 -11.09
C GLY A 75 5.85 -17.66 -12.30
N LEU A 76 5.78 -16.75 -13.29
CA LEU A 76 6.64 -16.78 -14.47
C LEU A 76 8.12 -16.54 -14.14
N VAL A 77 8.41 -15.60 -13.24
CA VAL A 77 9.79 -15.34 -12.77
C VAL A 77 10.36 -16.57 -12.06
N LEU A 78 9.58 -17.19 -11.15
CA LEU A 78 10.01 -18.40 -10.45
C LEU A 78 10.20 -19.59 -11.40
N TYR A 79 9.32 -19.73 -12.40
CA TYR A 79 9.44 -20.76 -13.43
C TYR A 79 10.75 -20.61 -14.22
N TRP A 80 11.11 -19.39 -14.62
CA TRP A 80 12.38 -19.12 -15.28
C TRP A 80 13.58 -19.41 -14.38
N LEU A 81 13.53 -19.02 -13.10
CA LEU A 81 14.61 -19.31 -12.15
C LEU A 81 14.81 -20.81 -11.92
N ALA A 82 13.72 -21.59 -11.90
CA ALA A 82 13.77 -23.03 -11.68
C ALA A 82 14.20 -23.82 -12.92
N THR A 83 13.79 -23.41 -14.12
CA THR A 83 13.93 -24.21 -15.35
C THR A 83 14.88 -23.62 -16.38
N GLY A 84 15.21 -22.34 -16.27
CA GLY A 84 15.91 -21.57 -17.31
C GLY A 84 15.02 -21.19 -18.51
N ASN A 85 13.77 -21.66 -18.57
CA ASN A 85 12.86 -21.44 -19.69
C ASN A 85 11.86 -20.31 -19.43
N GLY A 86 11.26 -19.76 -20.50
CA GLY A 86 10.18 -18.76 -20.36
C GLY A 86 10.63 -17.34 -20.00
N LEU A 87 11.91 -17.00 -20.19
CA LEU A 87 12.45 -15.66 -19.92
C LEU A 87 11.61 -14.56 -20.59
N TYR A 88 11.26 -14.74 -21.87
CA TYR A 88 10.46 -13.76 -22.60
C TYR A 88 9.09 -13.51 -21.94
N ALA A 89 8.40 -14.57 -21.53
CA ALA A 89 7.11 -14.45 -20.84
C ALA A 89 7.26 -13.73 -19.49
N ALA A 90 8.30 -14.03 -18.72
CA ALA A 90 8.61 -13.34 -17.47
C ALA A 90 8.93 -11.85 -17.70
N THR A 91 9.71 -11.52 -18.72
CA THR A 91 10.01 -10.13 -19.08
C THR A 91 8.73 -9.38 -19.48
N VAL A 92 7.91 -9.95 -20.35
CA VAL A 92 6.64 -9.33 -20.77
C VAL A 92 5.72 -9.13 -19.57
N SER A 93 5.61 -10.11 -18.68
CA SER A 93 4.76 -9.97 -17.49
C SER A 93 5.25 -8.88 -16.54
N ILE A 94 6.56 -8.71 -16.37
CA ILE A 94 7.13 -7.62 -15.57
C ILE A 94 6.81 -6.26 -16.20
N VAL A 95 6.95 -6.12 -17.52
CA VAL A 95 6.63 -4.87 -18.24
C VAL A 95 5.14 -4.54 -18.10
N VAL A 96 4.25 -5.51 -18.34
CA VAL A 96 2.80 -5.33 -18.18
C VAL A 96 2.48 -4.91 -16.74
N LYS A 97 3.08 -5.57 -15.74
CA LYS A 97 2.92 -5.20 -14.32
C LYS A 97 3.38 -3.77 -14.06
N THR A 98 4.50 -3.33 -14.64
CA THR A 98 4.99 -1.96 -14.51
C THR A 98 3.97 -0.95 -15.06
N LEU A 99 3.35 -1.22 -16.20
CA LEU A 99 2.31 -0.34 -16.77
C LEU A 99 1.06 -0.26 -15.88
N VAL A 100 0.64 -1.40 -15.32
CA VAL A 100 -0.47 -1.45 -14.36
C VAL A 100 -0.11 -0.68 -13.08
N LEU A 101 1.15 -0.73 -12.62
CA LEU A 101 1.64 0.02 -11.46
C LEU A 101 1.60 1.54 -11.70
N TYR A 102 2.02 2.02 -12.86
CA TYR A 102 1.84 3.44 -13.21
C TYR A 102 0.36 3.83 -13.23
N THR A 103 -0.50 2.97 -13.78
CA THR A 103 -1.95 3.24 -13.87
C THR A 103 -2.59 3.37 -12.49
N ILE A 104 -2.33 2.43 -11.58
CA ILE A 104 -2.90 2.47 -10.22
C ILE A 104 -2.34 3.63 -9.41
N MET A 105 -1.05 3.97 -9.59
CA MET A 105 -0.43 5.13 -8.94
C MET A 105 -1.07 6.45 -9.39
N ILE A 106 -1.21 6.66 -10.70
CA ILE A 106 -1.80 7.88 -11.26
C ILE A 106 -3.26 8.03 -10.80
N THR A 107 -4.05 6.96 -10.91
CA THR A 107 -5.46 6.98 -10.50
C THR A 107 -5.60 7.12 -8.98
N GLY A 108 -4.69 6.57 -8.19
CA GLY A 108 -4.60 6.74 -6.74
C GLY A 108 -4.30 8.19 -6.36
N ALA A 109 -3.33 8.82 -7.03
CA ALA A 109 -3.00 10.23 -6.81
C ALA A 109 -4.19 11.16 -7.11
N ILE A 110 -4.95 10.88 -8.18
CA ILE A 110 -6.17 11.64 -8.51
C ILE A 110 -7.25 11.44 -7.44
N TRP A 111 -7.44 10.20 -6.98
CA TRP A 111 -8.37 9.89 -5.89
C TRP A 111 -8.00 10.65 -4.61
N GLU A 112 -6.74 10.61 -4.19
CA GLU A 112 -6.26 11.34 -3.01
C GLU A 112 -6.44 12.85 -3.15
N LYS A 113 -6.19 13.41 -4.34
CA LYS A 113 -6.41 14.84 -4.57
C LYS A 113 -7.86 15.23 -4.32
N LYS A 114 -8.82 14.39 -4.73
CA LYS A 114 -10.25 14.65 -4.51
C LYS A 114 -10.68 14.47 -3.05
N VAL A 115 -10.11 13.49 -2.35
CA VAL A 115 -10.49 13.19 -0.96
C VAL A 115 -9.78 14.12 0.04
N PHE A 116 -8.47 14.31 -0.11
CA PHE A 116 -7.61 15.00 0.86
C PHE A 116 -7.09 16.37 0.39
N GLY A 117 -7.38 16.77 -0.84
CA GLY A 117 -6.92 18.05 -1.40
C GLY A 117 -5.43 18.07 -1.78
N ARG A 118 -4.72 16.94 -1.73
CA ARG A 118 -3.29 16.80 -2.09
C ARG A 118 -3.03 15.54 -2.93
N TYR A 119 -1.99 15.57 -3.76
CA TYR A 119 -1.57 14.41 -4.55
C TYR A 119 -0.62 13.55 -3.72
N LEU A 120 -1.05 12.35 -3.36
CA LEU A 120 -0.27 11.37 -2.57
C LEU A 120 0.21 11.97 -1.23
N LEU A 121 0.81 11.13 -0.40
CA LEU A 121 1.42 11.48 0.88
C LEU A 121 0.44 12.18 1.83
N ALA A 122 -0.85 11.82 1.75
CA ALA A 122 -1.78 12.13 2.82
C ALA A 122 -1.28 11.52 4.13
N PRO A 123 -1.40 12.20 5.30
CA PRO A 123 -0.87 11.67 6.54
C PRO A 123 -1.39 10.26 6.88
N ALA A 124 -2.60 9.95 6.41
CA ALA A 124 -3.24 8.64 6.53
C ALA A 124 -2.67 7.54 5.59
N PHE A 125 -1.94 7.90 4.54
CA PHE A 125 -1.43 7.02 3.47
C PHE A 125 0.07 7.17 3.20
N PHE A 126 0.77 8.01 3.97
CA PHE A 126 2.15 8.41 3.71
C PHE A 126 3.09 7.21 3.54
N TRP A 127 3.01 6.23 4.43
CA TRP A 127 3.90 5.07 4.37
C TRP A 127 3.57 4.15 3.21
N GLU A 128 2.29 3.90 2.94
CA GLU A 128 1.88 3.14 1.76
C GLU A 128 2.38 3.79 0.48
N ASP A 129 2.35 5.12 0.39
CA ASP A 129 2.85 5.85 -0.76
C ASP A 129 4.37 5.79 -0.88
N VAL A 130 5.12 5.89 0.23
CA VAL A 130 6.58 5.70 0.23
C VAL A 130 6.95 4.32 -0.31
N PHE A 131 6.29 3.26 0.14
CA PHE A 131 6.54 1.92 -0.39
C PHE A 131 6.09 1.78 -1.84
N SER A 132 4.97 2.40 -2.22
CA SER A 132 4.51 2.41 -3.62
C SER A 132 5.49 3.12 -4.55
N PHE A 133 6.07 4.23 -4.11
CA PHE A 133 7.16 4.91 -4.85
C PHE A 133 8.40 4.03 -4.95
N LEU A 134 8.78 3.31 -3.88
CA LEU A 134 9.91 2.38 -3.93
C LEU A 134 9.66 1.22 -4.91
N VAL A 135 8.46 0.61 -4.87
CA VAL A 135 8.06 -0.43 -5.84
C VAL A 135 8.13 0.13 -7.26
N LEU A 136 7.60 1.34 -7.49
CA LEU A 136 7.62 1.97 -8.81
C LEU A 136 9.05 2.29 -9.28
N ALA A 137 9.91 2.76 -8.37
CA ALA A 137 11.31 3.04 -8.66
C ALA A 137 12.07 1.77 -9.04
N LEU A 138 11.85 0.65 -8.35
CA LEU A 138 12.46 -0.64 -8.68
C LEU A 138 11.95 -1.18 -10.02
N HIS A 139 10.66 -1.04 -10.31
CA HIS A 139 10.10 -1.37 -11.63
C HIS A 139 10.65 -0.47 -12.75
N THR A 140 10.89 0.81 -12.46
CA THR A 140 11.53 1.74 -13.40
C THR A 140 12.99 1.34 -13.63
N ALA A 141 13.72 0.97 -12.58
CA ALA A 141 15.09 0.46 -12.68
C ALA A 141 15.16 -0.85 -13.48
N TYR A 142 14.15 -1.71 -13.36
CA TYR A 142 14.01 -2.90 -14.21
C TYR A 142 13.90 -2.51 -15.69
N LEU A 143 13.05 -1.53 -16.04
CA LEU A 143 12.92 -1.08 -17.43
C LEU A 143 14.22 -0.49 -17.96
N VAL A 144 14.97 0.26 -17.14
CA VAL A 144 16.31 0.75 -17.49
C VAL A 144 17.26 -0.41 -17.76
N ALA A 145 17.32 -1.41 -16.88
CA ALA A 145 18.16 -2.58 -17.05
C ALA A 145 17.79 -3.39 -18.30
N LEU A 146 16.50 -3.48 -18.63
CA LEU A 146 16.03 -4.10 -19.87
C LEU A 146 16.49 -3.31 -21.10
N PHE A 147 16.35 -1.98 -21.07
CA PHE A 147 16.71 -1.10 -22.19
C PHE A 147 18.22 -1.03 -22.44
N THR A 148 19.03 -1.09 -21.38
CA THR A 148 20.51 -1.11 -21.48
C THR A 148 21.07 -2.50 -21.79
N GLY A 149 20.23 -3.52 -21.93
CA GLY A 149 20.66 -4.89 -22.24
C GLY A 149 21.39 -5.58 -21.08
N ALA A 150 21.10 -5.21 -19.83
CA ALA A 150 21.70 -5.85 -18.66
C ALA A 150 21.43 -7.37 -18.66
N PRO A 151 22.31 -8.20 -18.10
CA PRO A 151 22.12 -9.65 -18.08
C PRO A 151 20.78 -10.06 -17.45
N PRO A 152 20.08 -11.09 -17.96
CA PRO A 152 18.77 -11.51 -17.44
C PRO A 152 18.71 -11.73 -15.93
N LYS A 153 19.77 -12.30 -15.35
CA LYS A 153 19.87 -12.49 -13.89
C LYS A 153 19.78 -11.18 -13.12
N GLN A 154 20.46 -10.13 -13.60
CA GLN A 154 20.43 -8.81 -12.96
C GLN A 154 19.05 -8.17 -13.06
N GLN A 155 18.43 -8.24 -14.23
CA GLN A 155 17.05 -7.76 -14.42
C GLN A 155 16.10 -8.44 -13.44
N ILE A 156 16.18 -9.77 -13.32
CA ILE A 156 15.29 -10.54 -12.47
C ILE A 156 15.53 -10.29 -10.97
N LEU A 157 16.78 -10.06 -10.54
CA LEU A 157 17.06 -9.64 -9.17
C LEU A 157 16.40 -8.30 -8.82
N ILE A 158 16.38 -7.34 -9.75
CA ILE A 158 15.67 -6.06 -9.56
C ILE A 158 14.15 -6.30 -9.46
N ALA A 159 13.60 -7.15 -10.32
CA ALA A 159 12.17 -7.51 -10.27
C ALA A 159 11.80 -8.20 -8.94
N LEU A 160 12.62 -9.13 -8.45
CA LEU A 160 12.42 -9.80 -7.16
C LEU A 160 12.50 -8.81 -5.99
N ALA A 161 13.42 -7.85 -6.04
CA ALA A 161 13.46 -6.79 -5.04
C ALA A 161 12.18 -5.95 -5.06
N ALA A 162 11.67 -5.60 -6.24
CA ALA A 162 10.38 -4.91 -6.38
C ALA A 162 9.22 -5.74 -5.79
N TYR A 163 9.24 -7.05 -6.00
CA TYR A 163 8.21 -7.97 -5.51
C TYR A 163 8.25 -8.13 -4.00
N ALA A 164 9.44 -8.21 -3.41
CA ALA A 164 9.60 -8.22 -1.95
C ALA A 164 9.03 -6.93 -1.34
N THR A 165 9.35 -5.76 -1.91
CA THR A 165 8.79 -4.48 -1.48
C THR A 165 7.27 -4.44 -1.64
N TYR A 166 6.74 -4.98 -2.75
CA TYR A 166 5.29 -5.05 -2.97
C TYR A 166 4.57 -5.90 -1.92
N VAL A 167 5.17 -6.99 -1.45
CA VAL A 167 4.59 -7.82 -0.38
C VAL A 167 4.44 -7.02 0.92
N VAL A 168 5.40 -6.15 1.24
CA VAL A 168 5.28 -5.22 2.39
C VAL A 168 4.08 -4.30 2.20
N ASN A 169 3.97 -3.66 1.03
CA ASN A 169 2.86 -2.77 0.70
C ASN A 169 1.48 -3.48 0.74
N ALA A 170 1.39 -4.68 0.18
CA ALA A 170 0.17 -5.49 0.22
C ALA A 170 -0.20 -5.90 1.65
N THR A 171 0.80 -6.20 2.48
CA THR A 171 0.59 -6.52 3.90
C THR A 171 0.00 -5.32 4.63
N GLN A 172 0.55 -4.12 4.44
CA GLN A 172 -0.01 -2.87 5.01
C GLN A 172 -1.49 -2.70 4.63
N PHE A 173 -1.82 -2.90 3.35
CA PHE A 173 -3.20 -2.80 2.86
C PHE A 173 -4.15 -3.81 3.53
N ILE A 174 -3.75 -5.07 3.65
CA ILE A 174 -4.55 -6.11 4.30
C ILE A 174 -4.82 -5.76 5.77
N LEU A 175 -3.81 -5.27 6.47
CA LEU A 175 -3.91 -4.89 7.88
C LEU A 175 -4.86 -3.70 8.06
N LYS A 176 -4.77 -2.69 7.19
CA LYS A 176 -5.68 -1.55 7.15
C LYS A 176 -7.13 -1.98 6.90
N LEU A 177 -7.38 -2.94 6.00
CA LEU A 177 -8.71 -3.52 5.80
C LEU A 177 -9.25 -4.25 7.05
N ARG A 178 -8.38 -4.96 7.77
CA ARG A 178 -8.77 -5.64 9.02
C ARG A 178 -9.11 -4.64 10.12
N ALA A 179 -8.33 -3.57 10.27
CA ALA A 179 -8.61 -2.50 11.21
C ALA A 179 -9.95 -1.82 10.90
N ALA A 180 -10.20 -1.43 9.65
CA ALA A 180 -11.46 -0.81 9.23
C ALA A 180 -12.69 -1.70 9.49
N ARG A 181 -12.58 -3.03 9.31
CA ARG A 181 -13.66 -3.97 9.65
C ARG A 181 -13.93 -4.03 11.16
N ARG A 182 -12.88 -3.96 11.99
CA ARG A 182 -13.02 -3.96 13.46
C ARG A 182 -13.68 -2.67 13.95
N GLU A 183 -13.28 -1.53 13.43
CA GLU A 183 -13.88 -0.23 13.75
C GLU A 183 -15.37 -0.19 13.38
N GLY A 184 -15.74 -0.70 12.21
CA GLY A 184 -17.14 -0.78 11.77
C GLY A 184 -18.00 -1.67 12.67
N ALA A 185 -17.44 -2.78 13.17
CA ALA A 185 -18.14 -3.65 14.12
C ALA A 185 -18.31 -2.98 15.50
N ALA A 186 -17.31 -2.23 15.97
CA ALA A 186 -17.37 -1.50 17.24
C ALA A 186 -18.41 -0.36 17.21
N THR A 187 -18.40 0.46 16.15
CA THR A 187 -19.39 1.55 15.98
C THR A 187 -20.82 1.04 15.80
N ALA A 188 -21.02 -0.10 15.12
CA ALA A 188 -22.33 -0.73 15.01
C ALA A 188 -22.85 -1.23 16.38
N ALA A 189 -21.97 -1.82 17.20
CA ALA A 189 -22.32 -2.27 18.54
C ALA A 189 -22.68 -1.08 19.46
N GLU A 190 -21.92 0.02 19.38
CA GLU A 190 -22.16 1.23 20.17
C GLU A 190 -23.48 1.92 19.79
N GLY A 191 -23.82 1.95 18.50
CA GLY A 191 -25.10 2.47 18.00
C GLY A 191 -26.31 1.65 18.47
N VAL A 192 -26.20 0.31 18.50
CA VAL A 192 -27.25 -0.58 19.01
C VAL A 192 -27.47 -0.38 20.52
N VAL A 193 -26.41 -0.19 21.29
CA VAL A 193 -26.50 0.08 22.74
C VAL A 193 -27.16 1.44 23.00
N LEU A 194 -26.85 2.47 22.19
CA LEU A 194 -27.43 3.80 22.35
C LEU A 194 -28.92 3.87 21.96
N GLU A 195 -29.34 3.10 20.95
CA GLU A 195 -30.76 2.93 20.58
C GLU A 195 -31.54 2.14 21.64
N ALA A 196 -30.96 1.08 22.21
CA ALA A 196 -31.60 0.30 23.27
C ALA A 196 -31.72 1.04 24.61
N ALA A 197 -30.97 2.13 24.78
CA ALA A 197 -31.00 2.98 25.98
C ALA A 197 -31.99 4.17 25.88
N LYS A 198 -32.68 4.33 24.75
CA LYS A 198 -33.75 5.32 24.54
C LYS A 198 -35.12 4.69 24.69
#